data_AF-A0A957A924-F1
#
_entry.id   AF-A0A957A924-F1
#
_cell.length_a   1.000
_cell.length_b   1.000
_cell.length_c   1.000
_cell.angle_alpha   90.00
_cell.angle_beta   90.00
_cell.angle_gamma   90.00
#
_symmetry.space_group_name_H-M   'P 1'
#
loop_
_entity.id
_entity.type
_entity.pdbx_description
1 polymer ?
#
loop_
_entity_poly.entity_id
_entity_poly.type
_entity_poly.pdbx_seq_one_letter_code
_entity_poly.pdbx_strand_id
1 'polypeptide(L)'
;ARYGVTSNCIAPLASTRMTDRGRAASGDESASAAGTPMDPRNVAPLLVWLASDEGGVANGRIFGVSGHRISLYEEPVRERFLYSEQPLWDIDKVFELWPKTIGLQDYPMPEIQGIQRQPQQ
;
A
#
# COMPACT_ATOMS: atom_id res chain seq x y z
N ALA A 1 3.87 5.90 20.98
CA ALA A 1 4.46 7.17 20.52
C ALA A 1 4.99 7.97 21.70
N ARG A 2 6.14 8.65 21.58
CA ARG A 2 6.79 9.36 22.71
C ARG A 2 5.93 10.49 23.32
N TYR A 3 5.05 11.09 22.52
CA TYR A 3 4.20 12.22 22.92
C TYR A 3 2.69 11.91 22.83
N GLY A 4 2.29 10.63 22.73
CA GLY A 4 0.89 10.27 22.52
C GLY A 4 0.31 10.60 21.13
N VAL A 5 1.10 11.18 20.23
CA VAL A 5 0.69 11.48 18.84
C VAL A 5 0.90 10.26 17.95
N THR A 6 -0.12 9.88 17.18
CA THR A 6 -0.02 8.85 16.15
C THR A 6 0.12 9.45 14.75
N SER A 7 0.79 8.74 13.84
CA SER A 7 0.90 9.12 12.43
C SER A 7 0.76 7.87 11.57
N ASN A 8 -0.15 7.90 10.60
CA ASN A 8 -0.46 6.77 9.72
C ASN A 8 -0.62 7.23 8.27
N CYS A 9 -0.53 6.30 7.34
CA CYS A 9 -0.71 6.51 5.92
C CYS A 9 -1.97 5.82 5.41
N ILE A 10 -2.64 6.42 4.42
CA ILE A 10 -3.78 5.84 3.73
C ILE A 10 -3.48 5.67 2.24
N ALA A 11 -3.94 4.55 1.67
CA ALA A 11 -3.93 4.26 0.24
C ALA A 11 -5.39 4.16 -0.26
N PRO A 12 -6.04 5.30 -0.55
CA PRO A 12 -7.44 5.33 -0.93
C PRO A 12 -7.62 5.04 -2.43
N LEU A 13 -8.70 4.32 -2.75
CA LEU A 13 -9.21 4.21 -4.11
C LEU A 13 -10.69 4.62 -4.10
N ALA A 14 -10.98 5.71 -4.80
CA ALA A 14 -12.33 6.24 -4.98
C ALA A 14 -12.41 7.00 -6.31
N SER A 15 -13.64 7.21 -6.80
CA SER A 15 -13.89 8.04 -7.98
C SER A 15 -14.20 9.48 -7.55
N THR A 16 -13.31 10.39 -7.89
CA THR A 16 -13.41 11.84 -7.63
C THR A 16 -13.14 12.63 -8.91
N ARG A 17 -13.57 13.89 -8.96
CA ARG A 17 -13.25 14.80 -10.08
C ARG A 17 -11.75 14.85 -10.42
N MET A 18 -10.88 14.63 -9.44
CA MET A 18 -9.42 14.56 -9.62
C MET A 18 -9.00 13.29 -10.37
N THR A 19 -9.56 12.13 -10.02
CA THR A 19 -9.20 10.82 -10.60
C THR A 19 -9.84 10.58 -11.96
N ASP A 20 -10.96 11.26 -12.27
CA ASP A 20 -11.65 11.17 -13.56
C ASP A 20 -10.72 11.52 -14.74
N ARG A 21 -9.80 12.47 -14.55
CA ARG A 21 -8.86 12.91 -15.60
C ARG A 21 -7.73 11.91 -15.89
N GLY A 22 -7.46 11.00 -14.95
CA GLY A 22 -6.36 10.03 -15.04
C GLY A 22 -6.81 8.62 -15.42
N ARG A 23 -8.10 8.31 -15.32
CA ARG A 23 -8.65 7.02 -15.73
C ARG A 23 -9.18 7.14 -17.16
N ALA A 24 -8.44 6.58 -18.11
CA ALA A 24 -8.94 6.43 -19.47
C ALA A 24 -10.19 5.55 -19.47
N ALA A 25 -11.35 6.17 -19.69
CA ALA A 25 -12.58 5.62 -20.29
C ALA A 25 -13.22 4.32 -19.77
N SER A 26 -12.84 3.74 -18.61
CA SER A 26 -13.28 2.35 -18.29
C SER A 26 -13.88 2.06 -16.92
N GLY A 27 -14.28 3.04 -16.10
CA GLY A 27 -15.04 2.65 -14.89
C GLY A 27 -15.26 3.75 -13.87
N ASP A 28 -16.54 4.07 -13.70
CA ASP A 28 -17.14 4.93 -12.68
C ASP A 28 -16.60 6.36 -12.62
N GLU A 29 -17.24 7.25 -13.38
CA GLU A 29 -17.07 8.69 -13.25
C GLU A 29 -17.50 9.16 -11.85
N SER A 30 -16.86 10.20 -11.33
CA SER A 30 -17.24 10.74 -10.01
C SER A 30 -18.70 11.19 -9.92
N ALA A 31 -19.34 11.53 -11.04
CA ALA A 31 -20.75 11.91 -11.11
C ALA A 31 -21.71 10.74 -10.78
N SER A 32 -21.33 9.50 -11.07
CA SER A 32 -22.14 8.30 -10.82
C SER A 32 -21.67 7.46 -9.64
N ALA A 33 -20.59 7.87 -8.96
CA ALA A 33 -19.98 7.11 -7.87
C ALA A 33 -20.81 7.08 -6.58
N ALA A 34 -21.84 7.92 -6.45
CA ALA A 34 -22.64 8.01 -5.23
C ALA A 34 -23.36 6.67 -4.94
N GLY A 35 -23.06 6.07 -3.78
CA GLY A 35 -23.63 4.80 -3.34
C GLY A 35 -23.01 3.57 -3.99
N THR A 36 -21.98 3.73 -4.82
CA THR A 36 -21.23 2.60 -5.41
C THR A 36 -20.03 2.24 -4.53
N PRO A 37 -19.36 1.09 -4.77
CA PRO A 37 -18.08 0.81 -4.11
C PRO A 37 -17.05 1.94 -4.30
N MET A 38 -17.10 2.65 -5.42
CA MET A 38 -16.16 3.72 -5.74
C MET A 38 -16.53 5.07 -5.10
N ASP A 39 -17.60 5.14 -4.30
CA ASP A 39 -17.99 6.33 -3.57
C ASP A 39 -16.88 6.78 -2.60
N PRO A 40 -16.37 8.02 -2.71
CA PRO A 40 -15.40 8.55 -1.76
C PRO A 40 -15.83 8.50 -0.29
N ARG A 41 -17.13 8.47 -0.02
CA ARG A 41 -17.68 8.33 1.35
C ARG A 41 -17.25 7.03 2.03
N ASN A 42 -16.91 5.99 1.27
CA ASN A 42 -16.40 4.74 1.84
C ASN A 42 -15.02 4.89 2.51
N VAL A 43 -14.28 5.96 2.22
CA VAL A 43 -12.98 6.26 2.87
C VAL A 43 -13.17 6.90 4.25
N ALA A 44 -14.25 7.65 4.46
CA ALA A 44 -14.45 8.46 5.66
C ALA A 44 -14.48 7.66 6.99
N PRO A 45 -15.12 6.48 7.10
CA PRO A 45 -15.17 5.74 8.36
C PRO A 45 -13.79 5.39 8.94
N LEU A 46 -12.84 4.98 8.08
CA LEU A 46 -11.48 4.69 8.56
C LEU A 46 -10.80 5.95 9.10
N LEU A 47 -10.96 7.09 8.41
CA LEU A 47 -10.35 8.35 8.83
C LEU A 47 -10.91 8.81 10.17
N VAL A 48 -12.22 8.69 10.37
CA VAL A 48 -12.88 9.02 11.64
C VAL A 48 -12.35 8.11 12.75
N TRP A 49 -12.20 6.80 12.50
CA TRP A 49 -11.63 5.88 13.49
C TRP A 49 -10.16 6.20 13.81
N LEU A 50 -9.33 6.51 12.81
CA LEU A 50 -7.93 6.89 13.04
C LEU A 50 -7.80 8.20 13.84
N ALA A 51 -8.79 9.08 13.73
CA ALA A 51 -8.84 10.35 14.44
C ALA A 51 -9.54 10.26 15.81
N SER A 52 -10.12 9.11 16.18
CA SER A 52 -10.76 8.91 17.48
C SER A 52 -9.78 8.43 18.54
N ASP A 53 -10.22 8.41 19.81
CA ASP A 53 -9.42 7.89 20.92
C ASP A 53 -9.06 6.40 20.74
N GLU A 54 -9.98 5.61 20.17
CA GLU A 54 -9.76 4.20 19.85
C GLU A 54 -8.70 4.02 18.75
N GLY A 55 -8.56 4.99 17.85
CA GLY A 55 -7.52 5.03 16.82
C GLY A 55 -6.10 5.22 17.37
N GLY A 56 -5.97 5.63 18.64
CA GLY A 56 -4.68 5.84 19.31
C GLY A 56 -3.78 4.61 19.37
N VAL A 57 -4.32 3.42 19.13
CA VAL A 57 -3.56 2.15 19.06
C VAL A 57 -2.81 1.98 17.73
N ALA A 58 -3.23 2.66 16.67
CA ALA A 58 -2.61 2.55 15.34
C ALA A 58 -1.56 3.65 15.16
N ASN A 59 -0.30 3.26 14.97
CA ASN A 59 0.79 4.20 14.70
C ASN A 59 1.83 3.61 13.74
N GLY A 60 2.24 4.40 12.76
CA GLY A 60 3.21 4.03 11.73
C GLY A 60 2.67 3.01 10.73
N ARG A 61 1.35 2.89 10.57
CA ARG A 61 0.72 1.88 9.72
C ARG A 61 0.24 2.45 8.39
N ILE A 62 0.13 1.59 7.38
CA ILE A 62 -0.45 1.91 6.07
C ILE A 62 -1.76 1.15 5.91
N PHE A 63 -2.84 1.87 5.64
CA PHE A 63 -4.18 1.30 5.44
C PHE A 63 -4.69 1.53 4.03
N GLY A 64 -5.19 0.49 3.37
CA GLY A 64 -5.89 0.58 2.10
C GLY A 64 -7.39 0.72 2.31
N VAL A 65 -8.04 1.60 1.56
CA VAL A 65 -9.50 1.67 1.53
C VAL A 65 -9.99 1.78 0.11
N SER A 66 -10.81 0.82 -0.29
CA SER A 66 -11.38 0.73 -1.64
C SER A 66 -12.67 -0.05 -1.58
N GLY A 67 -13.73 0.44 -2.22
CA GLY A 67 -15.00 -0.29 -2.15
C GLY A 67 -15.50 -0.38 -0.73
N HIS A 68 -15.98 -1.57 -0.39
CA HIS A 68 -16.39 -1.95 0.96
C HIS A 68 -15.28 -2.70 1.71
N ARG A 69 -14.00 -2.45 1.36
CA ARG A 69 -12.85 -3.16 1.93
C ARG A 69 -11.87 -2.17 2.57
N ILE A 70 -11.49 -2.48 3.81
CA ILE A 70 -10.37 -1.87 4.52
C ILE A 70 -9.27 -2.93 4.64
N SER A 71 -8.06 -2.58 4.25
CA SER A 71 -6.88 -3.45 4.28
C SER A 71 -5.81 -2.84 5.15
N LEU A 72 -5.06 -3.66 5.89
CA LEU A 72 -3.83 -3.24 6.54
C LEU A 72 -2.66 -3.79 5.73
N TYR A 73 -1.71 -2.93 5.36
CA TYR A 73 -0.50 -3.35 4.68
C TYR A 73 0.51 -3.89 5.71
N GLU A 74 1.26 -4.90 5.29
CA GLU A 74 2.44 -5.35 6.03
C GLU A 74 3.57 -4.33 5.92
N GLU A 75 4.50 -4.39 6.87
CA GLU A 75 5.74 -3.60 6.77
C GLU A 75 6.69 -4.28 5.80
N PRO A 76 7.49 -3.51 5.04
CA PRO A 76 8.50 -4.09 4.18
C PRO A 76 9.48 -4.92 5.02
N VAL A 77 9.61 -6.19 4.66
CA VAL A 77 10.62 -7.09 5.22
C VAL A 77 11.86 -7.07 4.36
N ARG A 78 13.04 -7.17 4.98
CA ARG A 78 14.29 -7.34 4.23
C ARG A 78 14.36 -8.77 3.71
N GLU A 79 13.97 -8.98 2.47
CA GLU A 79 13.95 -10.32 1.86
C GLU A 79 15.36 -10.90 1.67
N ARG A 80 16.29 -10.09 1.16
CA ARG A 80 17.67 -10.49 0.87
C ARG A 80 18.63 -9.33 1.06
N PHE A 81 19.92 -9.62 1.19
CA PHE A 81 20.97 -8.61 1.27
C PHE A 81 22.31 -9.14 0.75
N LEU A 82 23.20 -8.22 0.44
CA LEU A 82 24.61 -8.49 0.17
C LEU A 82 25.46 -7.82 1.26
N TYR A 83 26.54 -8.49 1.64
CA TYR A 83 27.59 -7.90 2.47
C TYR A 83 28.86 -7.73 1.63
N SER A 84 29.54 -6.61 1.86
CA SER A 84 30.89 -6.36 1.36
C SER A 84 31.85 -6.47 2.53
N GLU A 85 33.00 -7.11 2.31
CA GLU A 85 34.11 -7.11 3.27
C GLU A 85 34.93 -5.81 3.20
N GLN A 86 34.73 -5.02 2.14
CA GLN A 86 35.35 -3.71 1.96
C GLN A 86 34.48 -2.59 2.54
N PRO A 87 35.07 -1.48 3.02
CA PRO A 87 34.30 -0.35 3.57
C PRO A 87 33.34 0.32 2.57
N LEU A 88 33.61 0.19 1.27
CA LEU A 88 32.81 0.74 0.19
C LEU A 88 32.43 -0.36 -0.80
N TRP A 89 31.28 -0.18 -1.46
CA TRP A 89 30.86 -1.05 -2.55
C TRP A 89 31.59 -0.69 -3.84
N ASP A 90 32.15 -1.71 -4.48
CA ASP A 90 32.63 -1.64 -5.85
C ASP A 90 31.46 -1.91 -6.81
N ILE A 91 31.28 -1.01 -7.79
CA ILE A 91 30.23 -1.10 -8.80
C ILE A 91 30.33 -2.40 -9.58
N ASP A 92 31.53 -2.76 -10.07
CA ASP A 92 31.74 -3.96 -10.86
C ASP A 92 31.40 -5.20 -10.03
N LYS A 93 31.73 -5.17 -8.73
CA LYS A 93 31.38 -6.26 -7.82
C LYS A 93 29.86 -6.40 -7.63
N VAL A 94 29.13 -5.30 -7.58
CA VAL A 94 27.65 -5.34 -7.54
C VAL A 94 27.10 -5.97 -8.81
N PHE A 95 27.53 -5.53 -10.00
CA PHE A 95 27.09 -6.12 -11.27
C PHE A 95 27.45 -7.60 -11.40
N GLU A 96 28.59 -8.01 -10.84
CA GLU A 96 29.03 -9.41 -10.83
C GLU A 96 28.18 -10.28 -9.89
N LEU A 97 27.89 -9.80 -8.68
CA LEU A 97 27.20 -10.56 -7.64
C LEU A 97 25.68 -10.53 -7.77
N TRP A 98 25.10 -9.42 -8.22
CA TRP A 98 23.65 -9.22 -8.25
C TRP A 98 22.88 -10.34 -8.97
N PRO A 99 23.18 -10.69 -10.23
CA PRO A 99 22.46 -11.76 -10.93
C PRO A 99 22.71 -13.15 -10.32
N LYS A 100 23.77 -13.30 -9.50
CA LYS A 100 24.15 -14.55 -8.82
C LYS A 100 23.60 -14.66 -7.39
N THR A 101 22.93 -13.63 -6.87
CA THR A 101 22.54 -13.56 -5.46
C THR A 101 21.14 -12.99 -5.27
N ILE A 102 21.01 -11.70 -4.96
CA ILE A 102 19.74 -11.07 -4.61
C ILE A 102 18.83 -10.88 -5.82
N GLY A 103 19.40 -10.84 -7.03
CA GLY A 103 18.67 -10.78 -8.30
C GLY A 103 18.42 -12.13 -8.98
N LEU A 104 18.63 -13.27 -8.31
CA LEU A 104 18.55 -14.61 -8.93
C LEU A 104 17.15 -15.07 -9.34
N GLN A 105 16.11 -14.41 -8.83
CA GLN A 105 14.71 -14.74 -9.10
C GLN A 105 13.97 -13.50 -9.60
N ASP A 106 12.92 -13.70 -10.39
CA ASP A 106 11.91 -12.67 -10.66
C ASP A 106 11.45 -12.09 -9.33
N TYR A 107 11.36 -10.77 -9.21
CA TYR A 107 10.92 -10.05 -8.02
C TYR A 107 9.43 -10.34 -7.77
N PRO A 108 9.10 -11.41 -7.02
CA PRO A 108 7.73 -11.88 -6.95
C PRO A 108 6.98 -10.97 -5.99
N MET A 109 5.74 -10.61 -6.30
CA MET A 109 4.91 -9.97 -5.30
C MET A 109 4.70 -10.95 -4.15
N PRO A 110 4.94 -10.57 -2.89
CA PRO A 110 4.73 -11.46 -1.75
C PRO A 110 3.28 -11.96 -1.72
N GLU A 111 3.08 -13.23 -1.34
CA GLU A 111 1.75 -13.79 -1.19
C GLU A 111 1.04 -13.09 -0.02
N ILE A 112 0.06 -12.25 -0.36
CA ILE A 112 -0.73 -11.54 0.66
C ILE A 112 -1.70 -12.54 1.30
N GLN A 113 -1.38 -12.99 2.51
CA GLN A 113 -2.23 -13.87 3.30
C GLN A 113 -3.55 -13.17 3.66
N GLY A 114 -4.68 -13.88 3.53
CA GLY A 114 -5.99 -13.39 3.97
C GLY A 114 -6.77 -12.52 2.98
N ILE A 115 -6.26 -12.30 1.75
CA ILE A 115 -7.09 -11.71 0.69
C ILE A 115 -8.02 -12.79 0.11
N GLN A 116 -9.30 -12.74 0.48
CA GLN A 116 -10.36 -13.30 -0.36
C GLN A 116 -10.32 -12.54 -1.69
N ARG A 117 -9.72 -13.13 -2.73
CA ARG A 117 -9.84 -12.59 -4.09
C ARG A 117 -11.31 -12.72 -4.47
N GLN A 118 -12.08 -11.63 -4.40
CA GLN A 118 -13.39 -11.64 -5.04
C GLN A 118 -13.18 -11.92 -6.53
N PRO A 119 -13.99 -12.79 -7.14
CA PRO A 119 -13.89 -13.05 -8.56
C PRO A 119 -14.03 -11.72 -9.31
N GLN A 120 -13.12 -11.49 -10.26
CA GLN A 120 -13.27 -10.39 -11.21
C GLN A 120 -14.62 -10.60 -11.92
N GLN A 121 -15.55 -9.66 -11.76
CA GLN A 121 -16.73 -9.59 -12.61
C GLN A 121 -16.34 -9.10 -14.00
#